data_AF-A0A7W0S4W2-F1
#
_entry.id   AF-A0A7W0S4W2-F1
#
_cell.length_a   1.000
_cell.length_b   1.000
_cell.length_c   1.000
_cell.angle_alpha   90.00
_cell.angle_beta   90.00
_cell.angle_gamma   90.00
#
_symmetry.space_group_name_H-M   'P 1'
#
loop_
_entity.id
_entity.type
_entity.pdbx_description
1 polymer ?
#
loop_
_entity_poly.entity_id
_entity_poly.type
_entity_poly.pdbx_seq_one_letter_code
_entity_poly.pdbx_strand_id
1 'polypeptide(L)'
;LGEEALAIARQEGDQDQISVSLHNLARAALRQRTFDEAGRRFAESLELAVELGYREVIAYCLEGLGELAAARREWEPAARLLGAGLALFDELGVPLGPEERDGCEATIERLREALGEAGLAERRAEGGAAPLEQAVAAALELARAAG
;
A
#
# COMPACT_ATOMS: atom_id res chain seq x y z
N LEU A 1 33.09 -0.49 -16.03
CA LEU A 1 31.96 -1.30 -16.54
C LEU A 1 31.51 -2.40 -15.57
N GLY A 2 32.32 -3.43 -15.24
CA GLY A 2 31.88 -4.49 -14.30
C GLY A 2 31.78 -4.08 -12.83
N GLU A 3 32.76 -3.33 -12.32
CA GLU A 3 32.77 -2.85 -10.92
C GLU A 3 31.70 -1.77 -10.67
N GLU A 4 31.48 -0.88 -11.63
CA GLU A 4 30.41 0.12 -11.60
C GLU A 4 29.02 -0.55 -11.64
N ALA A 5 28.82 -1.52 -12.54
CA ALA A 5 27.57 -2.27 -12.60
C ALA A 5 27.31 -3.07 -11.31
N LEU A 6 28.34 -3.63 -10.68
CA LEU A 6 28.22 -4.34 -9.41
C LEU A 6 27.93 -3.38 -8.23
N ALA A 7 28.53 -2.20 -8.22
CA ALA A 7 28.27 -1.19 -7.20
C ALA A 7 26.82 -0.68 -7.29
N ILE A 8 26.34 -0.44 -8.51
CA ILE A 8 24.94 -0.05 -8.77
C ILE A 8 24.00 -1.17 -8.34
N ALA A 9 24.22 -2.41 -8.78
CA ALA A 9 23.36 -3.55 -8.42
C ALA A 9 23.32 -3.82 -6.90
N ARG A 10 24.42 -3.55 -6.18
CA ARG A 10 24.44 -3.62 -4.71
C ARG A 10 23.62 -2.51 -4.08
N GLN A 11 23.80 -1.28 -4.55
CA GLN A 11 23.04 -0.14 -4.04
C GLN A 11 21.54 -0.32 -4.27
N GLU A 12 21.13 -0.75 -5.46
CA GLU A 12 19.73 -1.07 -5.78
C GLU A 12 19.21 -2.20 -4.87
N GLY A 13 19.96 -3.30 -4.73
CA GLY A 13 19.58 -4.41 -3.87
C GLY A 13 19.51 -4.07 -2.37
N ASP A 14 20.28 -3.08 -1.91
CA ASP A 14 20.20 -2.54 -0.55
C ASP A 14 18.94 -1.68 -0.39
N GLN A 15 18.61 -0.84 -1.39
CA GLN A 15 17.41 0.00 -1.38
C GLN A 15 16.12 -0.84 -1.47
N ASP A 16 16.11 -1.91 -2.26
CA ASP A 16 15.02 -2.89 -2.33
C ASP A 16 14.71 -3.48 -0.95
N GLN A 17 15.75 -3.93 -0.24
CA GLN A 17 15.62 -4.49 1.10
C GLN A 17 15.14 -3.45 2.12
N ILE A 18 15.56 -2.19 1.98
CA ILE A 18 15.08 -1.09 2.83
C ILE A 18 13.58 -0.87 2.60
N SER A 19 13.13 -0.81 1.34
CA SER A 19 11.72 -0.61 1.00
C SER A 19 10.83 -1.71 1.59
N VAL A 20 11.21 -2.98 1.42
CA VAL A 20 10.49 -4.13 2.01
C VAL A 20 10.52 -4.09 3.54
N SER A 21 11.66 -3.74 4.15
CA SER A 21 11.78 -3.64 5.61
C SER A 21 10.87 -2.55 6.18
N LEU A 22 10.78 -1.41 5.51
CA LEU A 22 9.88 -0.31 5.89
C LEU A 22 8.41 -0.74 5.80
N HIS A 23 8.02 -1.45 4.73
CA HIS A 23 6.69 -2.04 4.61
C HIS A 23 6.37 -2.96 5.79
N ASN A 24 7.28 -3.89 6.12
CA ASN A 24 7.08 -4.83 7.22
C ASN A 24 6.97 -4.14 8.59
N LEU A 25 7.76 -3.09 8.81
CA LEU A 25 7.66 -2.26 10.01
C LEU A 25 6.32 -1.50 10.06
N ALA A 26 5.83 -1.01 8.93
CA ALA A 26 4.52 -0.38 8.83
C ALA A 26 3.39 -1.36 9.19
N ARG A 27 3.42 -2.59 8.66
CA ARG A 27 2.48 -3.67 9.01
C ARG A 27 2.54 -3.99 10.51
N ALA A 28 3.74 -4.06 11.08
CA ALA A 28 3.90 -4.29 12.52
C ALA A 28 3.32 -3.14 13.37
N ALA A 29 3.51 -1.89 12.96
CA ALA A 29 2.93 -0.72 13.61
C ALA A 29 1.39 -0.72 13.49
N LEU A 30 0.84 -1.10 12.33
CA LEU A 30 -0.59 -1.21 12.10
C LEU A 30 -1.24 -2.23 13.04
N ARG A 31 -0.64 -3.42 13.18
CA ARG A 31 -1.08 -4.45 14.15
C ARG A 31 -1.02 -3.98 15.61
N GLN A 32 -0.03 -3.15 15.94
CA GLN A 32 0.10 -2.53 17.26
C GLN A 32 -0.80 -1.31 17.45
N ARG A 33 -1.57 -0.93 16.42
CA ARG A 33 -2.45 0.25 16.40
C ARG A 33 -1.71 1.57 16.62
N THR A 34 -0.41 1.62 16.32
CA THR A 34 0.38 2.85 16.30
C THR A 34 0.25 3.47 14.91
N PHE A 35 -0.93 4.02 14.63
CA PHE A 35 -1.35 4.43 13.28
C PHE A 35 -0.47 5.51 12.64
N ASP A 36 0.05 6.45 13.44
CA ASP A 36 0.92 7.51 12.92
C ASP A 36 2.29 6.95 12.51
N GLU A 37 2.81 5.98 13.28
CA GLU A 37 4.01 5.25 12.89
C GLU A 37 3.77 4.42 11.62
N ALA A 38 2.64 3.72 11.54
CA ALA A 38 2.29 2.93 10.37
C ALA A 38 2.23 3.81 9.11
N GLY A 39 1.55 4.96 9.19
CA GLY A 39 1.47 5.93 8.09
C GLY A 39 2.85 6.39 7.62
N ARG A 40 3.72 6.83 8.54
CA ARG A 40 5.08 7.27 8.19
C ARG A 40 5.89 6.16 7.50
N ARG A 41 5.88 4.94 8.04
CA ARG A 41 6.64 3.83 7.46
C ARG A 41 6.10 3.36 6.12
N PHE A 42 4.78 3.36 5.94
CA PHE A 42 4.20 3.10 4.62
C PHE A 42 4.58 4.18 3.61
N ALA A 43 4.56 5.46 3.99
CA ALA A 43 4.96 6.55 3.10
C ALA A 43 6.43 6.42 2.67
N GLU A 44 7.35 6.20 3.61
CA GLU A 44 8.77 6.00 3.30
C GLU A 44 9.00 4.78 2.39
N SER A 45 8.30 3.67 2.65
CA SER A 45 8.37 2.47 1.80
C SER A 45 7.84 2.73 0.40
N LEU A 46 6.69 3.41 0.28
CA LEU A 46 6.02 3.72 -0.98
C LEU A 46 6.85 4.68 -1.84
N GLU A 47 7.42 5.73 -1.26
CA GLU A 47 8.30 6.68 -1.95
C GLU A 47 9.51 5.96 -2.55
N LEU A 48 10.18 5.12 -1.74
CA LEU A 48 11.33 4.36 -2.20
C LEU A 48 10.95 3.32 -3.25
N ALA A 49 9.82 2.63 -3.09
CA ALA A 49 9.34 1.67 -4.08
C ALA A 49 9.02 2.33 -5.42
N VAL A 50 8.49 3.56 -5.42
CA VAL A 50 8.26 4.35 -6.63
C VAL A 50 9.58 4.75 -7.29
N GLU A 51 10.57 5.19 -6.51
CA GLU A 51 11.90 5.54 -7.01
C GLU A 51 12.59 4.35 -7.70
N LEU A 52 12.47 3.15 -7.10
CA LEU A 52 13.06 1.91 -7.59
C LEU A 52 12.24 1.23 -8.71
N GLY A 53 11.01 1.68 -8.96
CA GLY A 53 10.08 1.01 -9.87
C GLY A 53 9.56 -0.35 -9.36
N TYR A 54 9.59 -0.58 -8.04
CA TYR A 54 9.27 -1.85 -7.41
C TYR A 54 7.75 -2.04 -7.24
N ARG A 55 7.07 -2.34 -8.36
CA ARG A 55 5.60 -2.37 -8.47
C ARG A 55 4.90 -3.26 -7.43
N GLU A 56 5.49 -4.39 -7.06
CA GLU A 56 4.89 -5.29 -6.07
C GLU A 56 4.85 -4.62 -4.67
N VAL A 57 5.93 -3.96 -4.24
CA VAL A 57 5.96 -3.24 -2.97
C VAL A 57 5.01 -2.03 -2.98
N ILE A 58 4.85 -1.37 -4.14
CA ILE A 58 3.82 -0.33 -4.31
C ILE A 58 2.42 -0.91 -4.06
N ALA A 59 2.09 -2.07 -4.62
CA ALA A 59 0.79 -2.74 -4.42
C ALA A 59 0.55 -3.06 -2.93
N TYR A 60 1.55 -3.62 -2.26
CA TYR A 60 1.52 -3.89 -0.82
C TYR A 60 1.33 -2.62 0.02
N CYS A 61 1.99 -1.51 -0.33
CA CYS A 61 1.84 -0.24 0.38
C CYS A 61 0.44 0.38 0.18
N LEU A 62 -0.12 0.33 -1.03
CA LEU A 62 -1.48 0.81 -1.31
C LEU A 62 -2.53 0.01 -0.52
N GLU A 63 -2.40 -1.31 -0.47
CA GLU A 63 -3.24 -2.20 0.34
C GLU A 63 -3.15 -1.83 1.83
N GLY A 64 -1.93 -1.75 2.37
CA GLY A 64 -1.71 -1.46 3.79
C GLY A 64 -2.16 -0.06 4.22
N LEU A 65 -2.02 0.94 3.34
CA LEU A 65 -2.56 2.28 3.57
C LEU A 65 -4.10 2.31 3.47
N GLY A 66 -4.70 1.45 2.65
CA GLY A 66 -6.14 1.20 2.67
C GLY A 66 -6.63 0.62 4.00
N GLU A 67 -5.90 -0.36 4.56
CA GLU A 67 -6.18 -0.92 5.88
C GLU A 67 -6.05 0.14 6.98
N LEU A 68 -4.99 0.96 6.94
CA LEU A 68 -4.77 2.09 7.86
C LEU A 68 -5.91 3.12 7.79
N ALA A 69 -6.30 3.53 6.58
CA ALA A 69 -7.41 4.45 6.35
C ALA A 69 -8.72 3.89 6.94
N ALA A 70 -9.00 2.60 6.71
CA ALA A 70 -10.17 1.95 7.29
C ALA A 70 -10.08 1.89 8.83
N ALA A 71 -8.90 1.65 9.40
CA ALA A 71 -8.70 1.67 10.85
C ALA A 71 -8.97 3.07 11.46
N ARG A 72 -8.72 4.14 10.69
CA ARG A 72 -9.08 5.53 11.01
C ARG A 72 -10.51 5.92 10.63
N ARG A 73 -11.30 5.00 10.06
CA ARG A 73 -12.68 5.21 9.58
C ARG A 73 -12.79 6.16 8.39
N GLU A 74 -11.71 6.31 7.64
CA GLU A 74 -11.67 7.02 6.35
C GLU A 74 -12.14 6.06 5.25
N TRP A 75 -13.44 5.73 5.26
CA TRP A 75 -14.00 4.62 4.49
C TRP A 75 -13.82 4.75 2.98
N GLU A 76 -14.10 5.94 2.44
CA GLU A 76 -14.01 6.16 1.00
C GLU A 76 -12.56 6.14 0.48
N PRO A 77 -11.59 6.84 1.10
CA PRO A 77 -10.18 6.67 0.77
C PRO A 77 -9.70 5.22 0.91
N ALA A 78 -10.09 4.54 1.99
CA ALA A 78 -9.71 3.14 2.21
C ALA A 78 -10.15 2.22 1.07
N ALA A 79 -11.41 2.33 0.63
CA ALA A 79 -11.92 1.51 -0.47
C ALA A 79 -11.20 1.78 -1.79
N ARG A 80 -10.84 3.05 -2.08
CA ARG A 80 -10.08 3.40 -3.29
C ARG A 80 -8.66 2.85 -3.24
N LEU A 81 -7.95 3.04 -2.13
CA LEU A 81 -6.58 2.55 -1.97
C LEU A 81 -6.51 1.02 -2.04
N LEU A 82 -7.48 0.34 -1.42
CA LEU A 82 -7.59 -1.11 -1.49
C LEU A 82 -7.89 -1.58 -2.93
N GLY A 83 -8.75 -0.86 -3.65
CA GLY A 83 -9.01 -1.11 -5.07
C GLY A 83 -7.76 -0.96 -5.93
N ALA A 84 -6.98 0.10 -5.72
CA ALA A 84 -5.75 0.36 -6.47
C ALA A 84 -4.68 -0.71 -6.21
N GLY A 85 -4.43 -1.07 -4.94
CA GLY A 85 -3.45 -2.10 -4.59
C GLY A 85 -3.81 -3.47 -5.16
N LEU A 86 -5.08 -3.90 -5.03
CA LEU A 86 -5.53 -5.18 -5.56
C LEU A 86 -5.54 -5.22 -7.10
N ALA A 87 -5.91 -4.13 -7.76
CA ALA A 87 -5.83 -4.05 -9.23
C ALA A 87 -4.38 -4.14 -9.72
N LEU A 88 -3.42 -3.57 -8.99
CA LEU A 88 -2.01 -3.69 -9.31
C LEU A 88 -1.48 -5.12 -9.10
N PHE A 89 -1.92 -5.81 -8.04
CA PHE A 89 -1.63 -7.25 -7.88
C PHE A 89 -2.18 -8.08 -9.06
N ASP A 90 -3.41 -7.80 -9.48
CA ASP A 90 -4.03 -8.46 -10.63
C ASP A 90 -3.25 -8.19 -11.94
N GLU A 91 -2.80 -6.95 -12.17
CA GLU A 91 -1.98 -6.56 -13.33
C GLU A 91 -0.62 -7.29 -13.35
N LEU A 92 0.01 -7.42 -12.18
CA LEU A 92 1.29 -8.12 -12.02
C LEU A 92 1.14 -9.65 -12.13
N GLY A 93 -0.08 -10.17 -12.06
CA GLY A 93 -0.35 -11.61 -12.04
C GLY A 93 0.17 -12.30 -10.78
N VAL A 94 0.39 -11.55 -9.69
CA VAL A 94 0.86 -12.07 -8.40
C VAL A 94 -0.24 -11.90 -7.37
N PRO A 95 -0.61 -12.96 -6.63
CA PRO A 95 -1.66 -12.86 -5.63
C PRO A 95 -1.15 -12.09 -4.41
N LEU A 96 -2.07 -11.42 -3.71
CA LEU A 96 -1.79 -10.90 -2.37
C LEU A 96 -1.29 -12.03 -1.46
N GLY A 97 -0.17 -11.77 -0.79
CA GLY A 97 0.49 -12.67 0.15
C GLY A 97 -0.45 -13.16 1.27
N PRO A 98 -0.17 -14.35 1.83
CA PRO A 98 -1.00 -14.93 2.88
C PRO A 98 -0.97 -14.09 4.18
N GLU A 99 0.12 -13.37 4.45
CA GLU A 99 0.27 -12.56 5.67
C GLU A 99 -0.66 -11.33 5.67
N GLU A 100 -0.95 -10.79 4.48
CA GLU A 100 -1.79 -9.61 4.29
C GLU A 100 -3.27 -9.96 4.07
N ARG A 101 -3.53 -11.17 3.56
CA ARG A 101 -4.88 -11.62 3.15
C ARG A 101 -5.92 -11.46 4.24
N ASP A 102 -5.65 -11.94 5.46
CA ASP A 102 -6.62 -11.88 6.56
C ASP A 102 -6.96 -10.43 6.94
N GLY A 103 -5.97 -9.53 6.92
CA GLY A 103 -6.15 -8.10 7.19
C GLY A 103 -6.95 -7.39 6.09
N CYS A 104 -6.66 -7.73 4.84
CA CYS A 104 -7.40 -7.25 3.67
C CYS A 104 -8.87 -7.71 3.71
N GLU A 105 -9.13 -8.99 3.96
CA GLU A 105 -10.48 -9.55 4.05
C GLU A 105 -11.28 -8.88 5.18
N ALA A 106 -10.70 -8.76 6.38
CA ALA A 106 -11.32 -8.05 7.50
C ALA A 106 -11.58 -6.56 7.17
N THR A 107 -10.74 -5.94 6.35
CA THR A 107 -10.94 -4.57 5.87
C THR A 107 -12.11 -4.48 4.90
N ILE A 108 -12.22 -5.40 3.96
CA ILE A 108 -13.35 -5.49 3.02
C ILE A 108 -14.67 -5.62 3.78
N GLU A 109 -14.74 -6.46 4.81
CA GLU A 109 -15.95 -6.60 5.63
C GLU A 109 -16.33 -5.28 6.31
N ARG A 110 -15.37 -4.60 6.97
CA ARG A 110 -15.63 -3.30 7.61
C ARG A 110 -16.10 -2.25 6.60
N LEU A 111 -15.50 -2.22 5.42
CA LEU A 111 -15.89 -1.27 4.37
C LEU A 111 -17.27 -1.58 3.81
N ARG A 112 -17.62 -2.87 3.67
CA ARG A 112 -18.95 -3.30 3.27
C ARG A 112 -20.01 -2.88 4.28
N GLU A 113 -19.73 -3.02 5.58
CA GLU A 113 -20.63 -2.54 6.63
C GLU A 113 -20.81 -1.02 6.60
N ALA A 114 -19.74 -0.26 6.33
CA ALA A 114 -19.76 1.20 6.36
C ALA A 114 -20.35 1.85 5.08
N LEU A 115 -20.05 1.29 3.91
CA LEU A 115 -20.40 1.86 2.59
C LEU A 115 -21.54 1.11 1.89
N GLY A 116 -21.88 -0.08 2.36
CA GLY A 116 -22.72 -1.03 1.62
C GLY A 116 -21.97 -1.66 0.45
N GLU A 117 -22.52 -2.75 -0.09
CA GLU A 117 -21.93 -3.49 -1.22
C GLU A 117 -21.71 -2.61 -2.45
N ALA A 118 -22.72 -1.82 -2.83
CA ALA A 118 -22.64 -0.97 -4.01
C ALA A 118 -21.60 0.14 -3.87
N GLY A 119 -21.56 0.81 -2.71
CA GLY A 119 -20.60 1.88 -2.44
C GLY A 119 -19.16 1.34 -2.36
N LEU A 120 -18.97 0.19 -1.73
CA LEU A 120 -17.67 -0.48 -1.72
C LEU A 120 -17.20 -0.84 -3.14
N ALA A 121 -18.07 -1.46 -3.94
CA ALA A 121 -17.75 -1.87 -5.31
C ALA A 121 -17.40 -0.66 -6.19
N GLU A 122 -18.18 0.41 -6.11
CA GLU A 122 -17.93 1.65 -6.84
C GLU A 122 -16.56 2.24 -6.50
N ARG A 123 -16.26 2.43 -5.21
CA ARG A 123 -15.00 3.07 -4.80
C ARG A 123 -13.77 2.20 -5.03
N ARG A 124 -13.90 0.87 -4.93
CA ARG A 124 -12.82 -0.05 -5.34
C ARG A 124 -12.58 0.02 -6.85
N ALA A 125 -13.64 0.08 -7.65
CA ALA A 125 -13.51 0.22 -9.09
C ALA A 125 -12.89 1.56 -9.49
N GLU A 126 -13.30 2.66 -8.84
CA GLU A 126 -12.66 3.98 -9.00
C GLU A 126 -11.16 3.92 -8.71
N GLY A 127 -10.78 3.33 -7.58
CA GLY A 127 -9.39 3.18 -7.18
C GLY A 127 -8.57 2.31 -8.13
N GLY A 128 -9.13 1.16 -8.54
CA GLY A 128 -8.47 0.23 -9.46
C GLY A 128 -8.34 0.75 -10.89
N ALA A 129 -9.20 1.69 -11.31
CA ALA A 129 -9.12 2.32 -12.63
C ALA A 129 -8.25 3.60 -12.64
N ALA A 130 -7.85 4.12 -11.48
CA ALA A 130 -7.04 5.32 -11.38
C ALA A 130 -5.60 5.06 -11.87
N PRO A 131 -4.94 6.03 -12.52
CA PRO A 131 -3.51 5.95 -12.81
C PRO A 131 -2.71 5.69 -11.53
N LEU A 132 -1.68 4.86 -11.62
CA LEU A 132 -0.87 4.46 -10.47
C LEU A 132 -0.29 5.68 -9.74
N GLU A 133 0.16 6.68 -10.48
CA GLU A 133 0.71 7.92 -9.94
C GLU A 133 -0.33 8.69 -9.10
N GLN A 134 -1.61 8.65 -9.49
CA GLN A 134 -2.69 9.27 -8.75
C GLN A 134 -2.98 8.49 -7.45
N ALA A 135 -2.99 7.16 -7.52
CA ALA A 135 -3.18 6.31 -6.35
C ALA A 135 -2.05 6.50 -5.33
N VAL A 136 -0.80 6.53 -5.80
CA VAL A 136 0.40 6.82 -4.99
C VAL A 136 0.29 8.19 -4.33
N ALA A 137 -0.03 9.24 -5.08
CA ALA A 137 -0.16 10.59 -4.53
C ALA A 137 -1.24 10.65 -3.43
N ALA A 138 -2.41 10.06 -3.67
CA ALA A 138 -3.49 10.00 -2.68
C ALA A 138 -3.07 9.22 -1.41
N ALA A 139 -2.32 8.12 -1.58
CA ALA A 139 -1.83 7.31 -0.48
C ALA A 139 -0.81 8.07 0.39
N LEU A 140 0.09 8.83 -0.23
CA LEU A 140 1.08 9.65 0.48
C LEU A 140 0.43 10.82 1.23
N GLU A 141 -0.55 11.49 0.63
CA GLU A 141 -1.32 12.53 1.31
C GLU A 141 -2.04 11.97 2.55
N LEU A 142 -2.69 10.80 2.42
CA LEU A 142 -3.35 10.12 3.54
C LEU A 142 -2.36 9.74 4.65
N ALA A 143 -1.19 9.23 4.28
CA ALA A 143 -0.16 8.84 5.23
C ALA A 143 0.39 10.03 6.03
N ARG A 144 0.49 11.21 5.39
CA ARG A 144 1.03 12.45 5.97
C ARG A 144 -0.01 13.30 6.69
N ALA A 145 -1.30 13.13 6.41
CA ALA A 145 -2.40 13.80 7.13
C ALA A 145 -2.52 13.35 8.60
N ALA A 146 -1.72 12.38 9.02
CA ALA A 146 -1.56 11.92 10.40
C ALA A 146 -0.68 12.88 11.23
N GLY A 147 -1.28 13.98 11.71
CA GLY A 147 -0.67 14.92 12.66
C GLY A 147 -1.69 15.45 13.66
#